data_AF-A0A2R6XXP6-F1
#
_entry.id   AF-A0A2R6XXP6-F1
#
_cell.length_a   1.000
_cell.length_b   1.000
_cell.length_c   1.000
_cell.angle_alpha   90.00
_cell.angle_beta   90.00
_cell.angle_gamma   90.00
#
_symmetry.space_group_name_H-M   'P 1'
#
loop_
_entity.id
_entity.type
_entity.pdbx_description
1 polymer ?
#
loop_
_entity_poly.entity_id
_entity_poly.type
_entity_poly.pdbx_seq_one_letter_code
_entity_poly.pdbx_strand_id
1 'polypeptide(L)'
;MDTSFLPEAYRAIERGNIQTLEELNQAMTAWIEGYYHERVHGSTKQTPRERAAQSTRIPRKVSLEQLADVFLWEEERKVDKDGCISLQGNTYEVDLELIGKKVLIRYDPFHLKEIQVMYEGKKYRDAVPVHLSRLHDKRVKPEKPREEPVQKEETELSFFSAAEKKRLEQIGAEGMNYAQMRGNGK
;
A
#
# COMPACT_ATOMS: atom_id res chain seq x y z
N MET A 1 14.89 -28.31 -10.96
CA MET A 1 13.75 -27.83 -10.16
C MET A 1 13.21 -26.59 -10.84
N ASP A 2 11.90 -26.53 -11.05
CA ASP A 2 11.25 -25.29 -11.48
C ASP A 2 11.31 -24.31 -10.30
N THR A 3 11.93 -23.14 -10.51
CA THR A 3 12.15 -22.15 -9.44
C THR A 3 11.17 -20.99 -9.53
N SER A 4 10.13 -21.15 -10.36
CA SER A 4 9.01 -20.24 -10.45
C SER A 4 8.09 -20.35 -9.23
N PHE A 5 7.49 -19.22 -8.87
CA PHE A 5 6.59 -19.12 -7.72
C PHE A 5 5.32 -19.98 -7.89
N LEU A 6 4.73 -19.96 -9.08
CA LEU A 6 3.36 -20.48 -9.30
C LEU A 6 3.23 -21.99 -9.01
N PRO A 7 4.07 -22.89 -9.56
CA PRO A 7 3.92 -24.32 -9.30
C PRO A 7 4.07 -24.69 -7.82
N GLU A 8 4.99 -24.03 -7.12
CA GLU A 8 5.19 -24.23 -5.68
C GLU A 8 4.04 -23.67 -4.84
N ALA A 9 3.50 -22.51 -5.22
CA ALA A 9 2.31 -21.93 -4.59
C ALA A 9 1.08 -22.85 -4.76
N TYR A 10 0.84 -23.36 -5.98
CA TYR A 10 -0.26 -24.29 -6.23
C TYR A 10 -0.12 -25.58 -5.42
N ARG A 11 1.07 -26.18 -5.36
CA ARG A 11 1.31 -27.37 -4.52
C ARG A 11 1.07 -27.07 -3.05
N ALA A 12 1.50 -25.92 -2.55
CA ALA A 12 1.30 -25.53 -1.16
C ALA A 12 -0.19 -25.31 -0.85
N ILE A 13 -0.97 -24.79 -1.79
CA ILE A 13 -2.44 -24.68 -1.68
C ILE A 13 -3.10 -26.05 -1.68
N GLU A 14 -2.75 -26.93 -2.63
CA GLU A 14 -3.29 -28.29 -2.74
C GLU A 14 -3.02 -29.14 -1.49
N ARG A 15 -1.87 -28.92 -0.83
CA ARG A 15 -1.49 -29.58 0.43
C ARG A 15 -2.13 -28.95 1.68
N GLY A 16 -2.82 -27.82 1.54
CA GLY A 16 -3.39 -27.08 2.66
C GLY A 16 -2.38 -26.31 3.51
N ASN A 17 -1.15 -26.10 3.01
CA ASN A 17 -0.14 -25.28 3.69
C ASN A 17 -0.41 -23.78 3.51
N ILE A 18 -1.07 -23.39 2.41
CA ILE A 18 -1.57 -22.03 2.17
C ILE A 18 -3.08 -22.12 2.02
N GLN A 19 -3.81 -21.51 2.96
CA GLN A 19 -5.28 -21.54 3.00
C GLN A 19 -5.89 -20.14 2.90
N THR A 20 -5.09 -19.11 3.14
CA THR A 20 -5.53 -17.71 3.15
C THR A 20 -4.73 -16.84 2.18
N LEU A 21 -5.31 -15.71 1.77
CA LEU A 21 -4.62 -14.71 0.96
C LEU A 21 -3.38 -14.15 1.69
N GLU A 22 -3.47 -14.02 3.01
CA GLU A 22 -2.36 -13.54 3.83
C GLU A 22 -1.17 -14.50 3.79
N GLU A 23 -1.41 -15.80 3.94
CA GLU A 23 -0.36 -16.83 3.82
C GLU A 23 0.24 -16.86 2.41
N LEU A 24 -0.56 -16.65 1.37
CA LEU A 24 -0.08 -16.56 -0.01
C LEU A 24 0.82 -15.33 -0.19
N ASN A 25 0.42 -14.17 0.35
CA ASN A 25 1.22 -12.95 0.32
C ASN A 25 2.56 -13.14 1.05
N GLN A 26 2.54 -13.79 2.23
CA GLN A 26 3.76 -14.10 2.99
C GLN A 26 4.71 -15.01 2.19
N ALA A 27 4.19 -16.08 1.58
CA ALA A 27 4.97 -16.97 0.71
C ALA A 27 5.56 -16.22 -0.50
N MET A 28 4.79 -15.32 -1.10
CA MET A 28 5.23 -14.48 -2.22
C MET A 28 6.36 -13.53 -1.79
N THR A 29 6.21 -12.84 -0.67
CA THR A 29 7.26 -11.96 -0.11
C THR A 29 8.53 -12.74 0.18
N ALA A 30 8.43 -13.91 0.83
CA ALA A 30 9.56 -14.78 1.11
C ALA A 30 10.30 -15.19 -0.18
N TRP A 31 9.55 -15.60 -1.20
CA TRP A 31 10.12 -15.97 -2.49
C TRP A 31 10.80 -14.80 -3.21
N ILE A 32 10.18 -13.63 -3.22
CA ILE A 32 10.73 -12.44 -3.88
C ILE A 32 12.05 -12.03 -3.23
N GLU A 33 12.02 -11.82 -1.92
CA GLU A 33 13.14 -11.26 -1.16
C GLU A 33 14.26 -12.26 -0.95
N GLY A 34 13.94 -13.49 -0.55
CA GLY A 34 14.93 -14.53 -0.24
C GLY A 34 15.51 -15.24 -1.47
N TYR A 35 14.77 -15.30 -2.57
CA TYR A 35 15.17 -16.07 -3.75
C TYR A 35 15.25 -15.25 -5.04
N TYR A 36 14.14 -14.64 -5.48
CA TYR A 36 14.05 -14.05 -6.81
C TYR A 36 15.05 -12.91 -7.04
N HIS A 37 15.21 -12.00 -6.08
CA HIS A 37 16.15 -10.87 -6.23
C HIS A 37 17.62 -11.31 -6.30
N GLU A 38 17.93 -12.53 -5.87
CA GLU A 38 19.30 -13.03 -5.70
C GLU A 38 19.72 -14.07 -6.74
N ARG A 39 18.76 -14.64 -7.46
CA ARG A 39 19.08 -15.61 -8.51
C ARG A 39 19.62 -14.88 -9.74
N VAL A 40 20.62 -15.46 -10.38
CA VAL A 40 21.10 -14.98 -11.69
C VAL A 40 19.99 -15.17 -12.72
N HIS A 41 19.55 -14.07 -13.32
CA HIS A 41 18.48 -14.12 -14.29
C HIS A 41 19.00 -14.61 -15.66
N GLY A 42 18.27 -15.52 -16.30
CA GLY A 42 18.72 -16.27 -17.46
C GLY A 42 19.07 -15.39 -18.68
N SER A 43 18.32 -14.31 -18.90
CA SER A 43 18.53 -13.40 -20.05
C SER A 43 19.57 -12.31 -19.79
N THR A 44 19.64 -11.79 -18.57
CA THR A 44 20.51 -10.66 -18.22
C THR A 44 21.85 -11.10 -17.65
N LYS A 45 21.98 -12.38 -17.28
CA LYS A 45 23.18 -12.99 -16.67
C LYS A 45 23.66 -12.29 -15.40
N GLN A 46 22.77 -11.53 -14.76
CA GLN A 46 22.99 -10.79 -13.51
C GLN A 46 21.79 -11.00 -12.60
N THR A 47 21.97 -10.82 -11.29
CA THR A 47 20.82 -10.81 -10.37
C THR A 47 19.99 -9.54 -10.56
N PRO A 48 18.66 -9.57 -10.33
CA PRO A 48 17.85 -8.36 -10.31
C PRO A 48 18.37 -7.31 -9.31
N ARG A 49 18.87 -7.73 -8.15
CA ARG A 49 19.44 -6.86 -7.12
C ARG A 49 20.68 -6.11 -7.60
N GLU A 50 21.67 -6.81 -8.15
CA GLU A 50 22.88 -6.18 -8.69
C GLU A 50 22.55 -5.22 -9.84
N ARG A 51 21.65 -5.63 -10.73
CA ARG A 51 21.24 -4.80 -11.87
C ARG A 51 20.52 -3.52 -11.41
N ALA A 52 19.68 -3.62 -10.39
CA ALA A 52 19.04 -2.45 -9.78
C ALA A 52 20.07 -1.51 -9.14
N ALA A 53 21.06 -2.06 -8.41
CA ALA A 53 22.13 -1.29 -7.79
C ALA A 53 23.06 -0.59 -8.81
N GLN A 54 23.25 -1.18 -9.98
CA GLN A 54 24.02 -0.59 -11.09
C GLN A 54 23.25 0.50 -11.85
N SER A 55 21.96 0.69 -11.57
CA SER A 55 21.14 1.67 -12.28
C SER A 55 21.59 3.09 -11.93
N THR A 56 21.93 3.88 -12.95
CA THR A 56 22.19 5.32 -12.80
C THR A 56 20.92 6.16 -12.75
N ARG A 57 19.75 5.51 -12.80
CA ARG A 57 18.46 6.21 -12.80
C ARG A 57 18.19 6.78 -11.42
N ILE A 58 18.22 8.10 -11.32
CA ILE A 58 17.91 8.81 -10.09
C ILE A 58 16.39 8.75 -9.86
N PRO A 59 15.90 8.13 -8.77
CA PRO A 59 14.47 8.14 -8.46
C PRO A 59 14.01 9.55 -8.16
N ARG A 60 12.85 9.94 -8.69
CA ARG A 60 12.19 11.18 -8.27
C ARG A 60 11.74 11.01 -6.82
N LYS A 61 12.23 11.88 -5.94
CA LYS A 61 11.70 12.01 -4.58
C LYS A 61 10.44 12.88 -4.65
N VAL A 62 9.37 12.42 -4.01
CA VAL A 62 8.13 13.17 -3.81
C VAL A 62 7.97 13.43 -2.32
N SER A 63 7.32 14.54 -1.95
CA SER A 63 7.00 14.76 -0.54
C SER A 63 5.95 13.75 -0.07
N LEU A 64 5.87 13.52 1.24
CA LEU A 64 4.83 12.65 1.81
C LEU A 64 3.43 13.17 1.49
N GLU A 65 3.24 14.48 1.47
CA GLU A 65 1.99 15.14 1.08
C GLU A 65 1.60 14.81 -0.36
N GLN A 66 2.54 14.91 -1.31
CA GLN A 66 2.31 14.54 -2.71
C GLN A 66 2.00 13.06 -2.88
N LEU A 67 2.62 12.21 -2.06
CA LEU A 67 2.38 10.77 -2.09
C LEU A 67 0.98 10.43 -1.53
N ALA A 68 0.57 11.08 -0.44
CA ALA A 68 -0.74 10.90 0.17
C ALA A 68 -1.86 11.26 -0.81
N ASP A 69 -1.69 12.34 -1.57
CA ASP A 69 -2.67 12.79 -2.58
C ASP A 69 -2.97 11.74 -3.66
N VAL A 70 -2.04 10.82 -3.97
CA VAL A 70 -2.23 9.76 -4.98
C VAL A 70 -3.22 8.70 -4.50
N PHE A 71 -3.40 8.56 -3.19
CA PHE A 71 -4.31 7.56 -2.60
C PHE A 71 -5.72 8.08 -2.37
N LEU A 72 -5.96 9.38 -2.55
CA LEU A 72 -7.29 9.96 -2.42
C LEU A 72 -8.22 9.42 -3.49
N TRP A 73 -9.42 9.05 -3.08
CA TRP A 73 -10.49 8.64 -3.98
C TRP A 73 -11.20 9.86 -4.53
N GLU A 74 -11.55 9.79 -5.81
CA GLU A 74 -12.20 10.89 -6.50
C GLU A 74 -13.63 10.53 -6.89
N GLU A 75 -14.57 11.44 -6.62
CA GLU A 75 -15.96 11.29 -7.04
C GLU A 75 -16.55 12.64 -7.46
N GLU A 76 -17.43 12.65 -8.46
CA GLU A 76 -18.19 13.86 -8.79
C GLU A 76 -19.44 13.96 -7.91
N ARG A 77 -19.68 15.17 -7.39
CA ARG A 77 -20.90 15.51 -6.63
C ARG A 77 -21.48 16.82 -7.11
N LYS A 78 -22.80 16.88 -7.17
CA LYS A 78 -23.52 18.12 -7.44
C LYS A 78 -23.75 18.84 -6.11
N VAL A 79 -23.37 20.11 -6.04
CA VAL A 79 -23.69 20.97 -4.90
C VAL A 79 -25.16 21.32 -4.94
N ASP A 80 -25.85 21.13 -3.83
CA ASP A 80 -27.26 21.49 -3.70
C ASP A 80 -27.47 23.01 -3.58
N LYS A 81 -28.72 23.42 -3.42
CA LYS A 81 -29.12 24.83 -3.29
C LYS A 81 -28.68 25.47 -1.96
N ASP A 82 -28.37 24.65 -0.97
CA ASP A 82 -28.01 25.06 0.38
C ASP A 82 -26.47 25.08 0.55
N GLY A 83 -25.71 24.89 -0.54
CA GLY A 83 -24.25 24.91 -0.54
C GLY A 83 -23.62 23.63 0.01
N CYS A 84 -24.35 22.51 -0.02
CA CYS A 84 -23.90 21.25 0.54
C CYS A 84 -23.69 20.15 -0.50
N ILE A 85 -22.88 19.16 -0.13
CA ILE A 85 -22.68 17.90 -0.85
C ILE A 85 -22.94 16.71 0.07
N SER A 86 -23.39 15.59 -0.52
CA SER A 86 -23.58 14.33 0.20
C SER A 86 -22.57 13.28 -0.23
N LEU A 87 -21.90 12.65 0.74
CA LEU A 87 -20.97 11.54 0.52
C LEU A 87 -21.13 10.49 1.63
N GLN A 88 -21.34 9.23 1.26
CA GLN A 88 -21.41 8.08 2.19
C GLN A 88 -22.40 8.25 3.36
N GLY A 89 -23.49 9.01 3.15
CA GLY A 89 -24.48 9.32 4.19
C GLY A 89 -24.11 10.48 5.11
N ASN A 90 -23.02 11.18 4.81
CA ASN A 90 -22.59 12.41 5.46
C ASN A 90 -22.91 13.62 4.58
N THR A 91 -23.01 14.78 5.21
CA THR A 91 -23.25 16.08 4.55
C THR A 91 -22.12 17.05 4.87
N TYR A 92 -21.63 17.73 3.84
CA TYR A 92 -20.55 18.70 3.97
C TYR A 92 -20.92 20.01 3.28
N GLU A 93 -20.59 21.11 3.92
CA GLU A 93 -20.71 22.47 3.39
C GLU A 93 -19.50 22.78 2.50
N VAL A 94 -19.75 23.43 1.37
CA VAL A 94 -18.74 23.91 0.44
C VAL A 94 -18.97 25.39 0.12
N ASP A 95 -18.04 26.02 -0.58
CA ASP A 95 -18.17 27.43 -0.96
C ASP A 95 -19.46 27.67 -1.77
N LEU A 96 -20.25 28.68 -1.37
CA LEU A 96 -21.56 28.98 -1.96
C LEU A 96 -21.50 29.30 -3.46
N GLU A 97 -20.35 29.76 -3.96
CA GLU A 97 -20.11 29.97 -5.39
C GLU A 97 -20.19 28.69 -6.23
N LEU A 98 -20.17 27.52 -5.57
CA LEU A 98 -20.26 26.21 -6.19
C LEU A 98 -21.70 25.68 -6.26
N ILE A 99 -22.69 26.39 -5.72
CA ILE A 99 -24.10 26.00 -5.75
C ILE A 99 -24.55 25.64 -7.17
N GLY A 100 -25.16 24.47 -7.32
CA GLY A 100 -25.66 23.95 -8.59
C GLY A 100 -24.58 23.38 -9.52
N LYS A 101 -23.29 23.55 -9.21
CA LYS A 101 -22.16 23.03 -10.00
C LYS A 101 -21.87 21.58 -9.64
N LYS A 102 -21.23 20.87 -10.57
CA LYS A 102 -20.64 19.55 -10.32
C LYS A 102 -19.18 19.75 -9.94
N VAL A 103 -18.83 19.36 -8.72
CA VAL A 103 -17.49 19.47 -8.16
C VAL A 103 -16.88 18.07 -8.08
N LEU A 104 -15.57 17.98 -8.28
CA LEU A 104 -14.80 16.78 -8.01
C LEU A 104 -14.35 16.83 -6.56
N ILE A 105 -14.74 15.82 -5.79
CA ILE A 105 -14.31 15.67 -4.40
C ILE A 105 -13.21 14.63 -4.32
N ARG A 106 -12.19 14.90 -3.49
CA ARG A 106 -11.07 13.99 -3.25
C ARG A 106 -10.96 13.71 -1.76
N TYR A 107 -10.94 12.46 -1.34
CA TYR A 107 -10.99 12.09 0.07
C TYR A 107 -10.26 10.78 0.37
N ASP A 108 -9.79 10.62 1.61
CA ASP A 108 -9.26 9.34 2.07
C ASP A 108 -10.44 8.41 2.40
N PRO A 109 -10.56 7.23 1.74
CA PRO A 109 -11.66 6.32 2.01
C PRO A 109 -11.65 5.77 3.44
N PHE A 110 -10.53 5.81 4.17
CA PHE A 110 -10.45 5.41 5.57
C PHE A 110 -10.81 6.55 6.55
N HIS A 111 -10.80 7.81 6.08
CA HIS A 111 -11.01 9.00 6.91
C HIS A 111 -11.88 10.05 6.21
N LEU A 112 -13.20 9.99 6.40
CA LEU A 112 -14.16 10.89 5.77
C LEU A 112 -14.27 12.29 6.44
N LYS A 113 -13.35 12.68 7.30
CA LYS A 113 -13.39 13.99 7.97
C LYS A 113 -12.92 15.13 7.07
N GLU A 114 -11.99 14.82 6.17
CA GLU A 114 -11.33 15.79 5.31
C GLU A 114 -11.65 15.48 3.87
N ILE A 115 -12.30 16.42 3.18
CA ILE A 115 -12.70 16.27 1.78
C ILE A 115 -12.20 17.49 1.02
N GLN A 116 -11.30 17.26 0.07
CA GLN A 116 -10.83 18.30 -0.82
C GLN A 116 -11.88 18.56 -1.90
N VAL A 117 -12.10 19.83 -2.24
CA VAL A 117 -13.05 20.23 -3.28
C VAL A 117 -12.29 20.82 -4.45
N MET A 118 -12.54 20.28 -5.64
CA MET A 118 -11.94 20.70 -6.90
C MET A 118 -13.05 21.08 -7.88
N TYR A 119 -12.89 22.20 -8.58
CA TYR A 119 -13.81 22.61 -9.64
C TYR A 119 -13.02 23.28 -10.78
N GLU A 120 -13.25 22.84 -12.02
CA GLU A 120 -12.54 23.34 -13.22
C GLU A 120 -11.01 23.35 -13.09
N GLY A 121 -10.45 22.31 -12.44
CA GLY A 121 -9.00 22.19 -12.22
C GLY A 121 -8.43 23.09 -11.12
N LYS A 122 -9.27 23.86 -10.42
CA LYS A 122 -8.88 24.70 -9.29
C LYS A 122 -9.29 24.05 -7.96
N LYS A 123 -8.40 24.10 -6.97
CA LYS A 123 -8.71 23.72 -5.58
C LYS A 123 -9.48 24.85 -4.89
N TYR A 124 -10.60 24.50 -4.27
CA TYR A 124 -11.42 25.35 -3.41
C TYR A 124 -11.15 25.02 -1.95
N ARG A 125 -11.86 25.70 -1.03
CA ARG A 125 -11.81 25.33 0.38
C ARG A 125 -12.27 23.88 0.56
N ASP A 126 -11.58 23.15 1.42
CA ASP A 126 -11.99 21.78 1.78
C ASP A 126 -13.39 21.81 2.42
N ALA A 127 -14.19 20.78 2.14
CA ALA A 127 -15.57 20.72 2.59
C ALA A 127 -15.64 20.55 4.11
N VAL A 128 -16.53 21.30 4.76
CA VAL A 128 -16.69 21.28 6.22
C VAL A 128 -17.82 20.31 6.58
N PRO A 129 -17.58 19.31 7.46
CA PRO A 129 -18.64 18.38 7.83
C PRO A 129 -19.75 19.07 8.62
N VAL A 130 -20.97 19.01 8.09
CA VAL A 130 -22.20 19.47 8.75
C VAL A 130 -22.82 18.33 9.54
N HIS A 131 -22.89 17.15 8.91
CA HIS A 131 -23.36 15.93 9.54
C HIS A 131 -22.45 14.77 9.18
N LEU A 132 -21.73 14.24 10.17
CA LEU A 132 -20.76 13.15 10.01
C LEU A 132 -21.24 11.94 10.82
N SER A 133 -21.90 10.99 10.15
CA SER A 133 -22.36 9.74 10.75
C SER A 133 -21.36 8.59 10.54
N ARG A 134 -20.77 8.50 9.35
CA ARG A 134 -19.85 7.43 8.96
C ARG A 134 -18.42 7.98 8.85
N LEU A 135 -17.44 7.26 9.39
CA LEU A 135 -16.03 7.71 9.40
C LEU A 135 -15.17 7.18 8.23
N HIS A 136 -15.61 6.12 7.56
CA HIS A 136 -14.90 5.49 6.43
C HIS A 136 -15.88 5.06 5.34
N ASP A 137 -15.42 4.96 4.09
CA ASP A 137 -16.21 4.47 2.97
C ASP A 137 -16.64 3.01 3.18
N LYS A 138 -17.89 2.67 2.86
CA LYS A 138 -18.42 1.30 2.99
C LYS A 138 -17.65 0.24 2.20
N ARG A 139 -16.89 0.65 1.17
CA ARG A 139 -16.10 -0.24 0.30
C ARG A 139 -14.77 -0.63 0.93
N VAL A 140 -14.29 0.11 1.92
CA VAL A 140 -13.04 -0.24 2.62
C VAL A 140 -13.34 -0.96 3.93
N LYS A 141 -12.50 -1.94 4.26
CA LYS A 141 -12.48 -2.55 5.59
C LYS A 141 -11.41 -1.83 6.39
N PRO A 142 -11.73 -1.24 7.55
CA PRO A 142 -10.70 -0.65 8.40
C PRO A 142 -9.68 -1.72 8.75
N GLU A 143 -8.41 -1.36 8.66
CA GLU A 143 -7.30 -2.27 8.94
C GLU A 143 -7.41 -2.72 10.41
N LYS A 144 -7.50 -4.03 10.63
CA LYS A 144 -7.35 -4.58 11.97
C LYS A 144 -5.87 -4.44 12.37
N PRO A 145 -5.54 -4.12 13.63
CA PRO A 145 -4.16 -4.16 14.08
C PRO A 145 -3.53 -5.48 13.65
N ARG A 146 -2.38 -5.39 12.97
CA ARG A 146 -1.65 -6.56 12.47
C ARG A 146 -1.37 -7.48 13.64
N GLU A 147 -2.07 -8.62 13.69
CA GLU A 147 -1.71 -9.71 14.58
C GLU A 147 -0.31 -10.17 14.14
N GLU A 148 0.65 -10.17 15.07
CA GLU A 148 1.99 -10.67 14.80
C GLU A 148 1.88 -12.10 14.24
N PRO A 149 2.68 -12.47 13.23
CA PRO A 149 2.57 -13.77 12.61
C PRO A 149 2.72 -14.86 13.68
N VAL A 150 1.64 -15.60 13.89
CA VAL A 150 1.65 -16.80 14.74
C VAL A 150 2.62 -17.77 14.08
N GLN A 151 3.68 -18.12 14.80
CA GLN A 151 4.65 -19.13 14.38
C GLN A 151 3.90 -20.47 14.25
N LYS A 152 3.43 -20.79 13.05
CA LYS A 152 2.91 -22.14 12.76
C LYS A 152 4.10 -23.06 12.60
N GLU A 153 4.06 -24.18 13.33
CA GLU A 153 5.13 -25.17 13.39
C GLU A 153 5.52 -25.64 11.98
N GLU A 154 6.84 -25.80 11.77
CA GLU A 154 7.47 -26.16 10.51
C GLU A 154 7.04 -27.57 10.05
N THR A 155 5.90 -27.66 9.38
CA THR A 155 5.55 -28.87 8.62
C THR A 155 6.28 -28.88 7.28
N GLU A 156 7.33 -29.68 7.26
CA GLU A 156 8.06 -30.19 6.08
C GLU A 156 8.89 -29.19 5.29
N LEU A 157 10.03 -29.66 4.76
CA LEU A 157 10.99 -28.93 3.92
C LEU A 157 10.30 -28.33 2.68
N SER A 158 9.71 -27.14 2.83
CA SER A 158 9.07 -26.37 1.78
C SER A 158 10.03 -25.33 1.22
N PHE A 159 9.96 -25.08 -0.09
CA PHE A 159 10.79 -24.06 -0.74
C PHE A 159 10.58 -22.65 -0.14
N PHE A 160 9.36 -22.34 0.34
CA PHE A 160 9.06 -21.07 1.00
C PHE A 160 9.72 -20.93 2.37
N SER A 161 9.85 -22.00 3.15
CA SER A 161 10.56 -21.92 4.44
C SER A 161 12.06 -21.71 4.22
N ALA A 162 12.64 -22.33 3.19
CA ALA A 162 14.02 -22.06 2.80
C ALA A 162 14.23 -20.61 2.32
N ALA A 163 13.29 -20.06 1.53
CA ALA A 163 13.34 -18.68 1.08
C ALA A 163 13.19 -17.69 2.25
N GLU A 164 12.27 -17.97 3.19
CA GLU A 164 12.06 -17.16 4.39
C GLU A 164 13.28 -17.16 5.31
N LYS A 165 13.89 -18.34 5.52
CA LYS A 165 15.14 -18.46 6.28
C LYS A 165 16.23 -17.57 5.68
N LYS A 166 16.43 -17.65 4.36
CA LYS A 166 17.42 -16.83 3.65
C LYS A 166 17.10 -15.33 3.74
N ARG A 167 15.82 -14.95 3.69
CA ARG A 167 15.37 -13.56 3.90
C ARG A 167 15.74 -13.05 5.29
N LEU A 168 15.46 -13.84 6.34
CA LEU A 168 15.80 -13.51 7.73
C LEU A 168 17.32 -13.42 7.94
N GLU A 169 18.10 -14.33 7.36
CA GLU A 169 19.57 -14.26 7.39
C GLU A 169 20.10 -12.97 6.74
N GLN A 170 19.49 -12.53 5.63
CA GLN A 170 19.85 -11.27 4.97
C GLN A 170 19.51 -10.05 5.83
N ILE A 171 18.31 -10.02 6.43
CA ILE A 171 17.91 -8.93 7.34
C ILE A 171 18.84 -8.87 8.56
N GLY A 172 19.21 -10.03 9.11
CA GLY A 172 20.16 -10.11 10.23
C GLY A 172 21.58 -9.68 9.86
N ALA A 173 22.03 -10.01 8.64
CA ALA A 173 23.35 -9.62 8.13
C ALA A 173 23.44 -8.13 7.74
N GLU A 174 22.33 -7.53 7.29
CA GLU A 174 22.26 -6.12 6.91
C GLU A 174 22.12 -5.17 8.12
N GLY A 175 21.96 -5.70 9.34
CA GLY A 175 22.15 -4.95 10.59
C GLY A 175 21.39 -3.62 10.65
N MET A 176 20.10 -3.64 10.97
CA MET A 176 19.29 -2.44 11.18
C MET A 176 19.78 -1.62 12.39
N ASN A 177 20.76 -0.74 12.19
CA ASN A 177 21.20 0.23 13.19
C ASN A 177 20.73 1.65 12.81
N TYR A 178 19.42 1.89 12.90
CA TYR A 178 18.83 3.22 12.68
C TYR A 178 19.25 4.27 13.71
N ALA A 179 19.82 3.84 14.85
CA ALA A 179 20.28 4.74 15.90
C ALA A 179 21.62 5.45 15.57
N GLN A 180 22.42 4.93 14.63
CA GLN A 180 23.72 5.51 14.28
C GLN A 180 23.67 6.54 13.13
N MET A 181 22.52 6.75 12.47
CA MET A 181 22.37 7.76 11.40
C MET A 181 21.91 9.15 11.88
N ARG A 182 21.88 9.43 13.18
CA ARG A 182 21.76 10.80 13.72
C ARG A 182 23.06 11.22 14.40
N GLY A 183 23.95 11.85 13.63
CA GLY A 183 25.11 12.53 14.20
C GLY A 183 26.24 12.77 13.21
N ASN A 184 26.06 13.74 12.32
CA ASN A 184 27.11 14.71 11.97
C ASN A 184 26.55 15.73 10.96
N GLY A 185 25.84 16.72 11.51
CA GLY A 185 25.74 18.03 10.88
C GLY A 185 26.86 18.90 11.41
N LYS A 186 27.80 19.29 10.54
CA LYS A 186 28.57 20.51 10.67
C LYS A 186 28.42 21.26 9.35
#